data_AF-E9EUZ7-F1
#
_entry.id   AF-E9EUZ7-F1
#
_cell.length_a   1.000
_cell.length_b   1.000
_cell.length_c   1.000
_cell.angle_alpha   90.00
_cell.angle_beta   90.00
_cell.angle_gamma   90.00
#
_symmetry.space_group_name_H-M   'P 1'
#
loop_
_entity.id
_entity.type
_entity.pdbx_description
1 polymer ?
#
loop_
_entity_poly.entity_id
_entity_poly.type
_entity_poly.pdbx_seq_one_letter_code
_entity_poly.pdbx_strand_id
1 'polypeptide(L)'
;MQRSASSVMRPPSAKRQPSKSKSVKRFIPEEVKNFVKADGKLLTTPQNRDFLLKHGLEPDNGRMIRFIGGSELSRAASDFSATLAYSPRHIVHPFDLRYFDPRGHPLAPMKRAKYAQKTWQEPMWIMITSVGSMSAVVRTLTRRRLTRHVYEALHTLGYRPGSQDGVASIVWGTLWITIHDPVKAATQSPERFGRLVADALVKYCRR
;
A
#
# COMPACT_ATOMS: atom_id res chain seq x y z
N MET A 1 -37.84 -38.74 45.95
CA MET A 1 -36.41 -38.90 45.59
C MET A 1 -36.10 -37.98 44.42
N GLN A 2 -35.53 -36.82 44.70
CA GLN A 2 -35.16 -35.78 43.72
C GLN A 2 -33.82 -36.15 43.06
N ARG A 3 -33.75 -36.15 41.72
CA ARG A 3 -32.52 -36.33 40.95
C ARG A 3 -31.94 -34.96 40.59
N SER A 4 -30.74 -34.70 41.09
CA SER A 4 -29.96 -33.47 40.88
C SER A 4 -29.61 -33.26 39.40
N ALA A 5 -29.86 -32.06 38.90
CA ALA A 5 -29.43 -31.61 37.57
C ALA A 5 -27.94 -31.24 37.60
N SER A 6 -27.12 -31.96 36.83
CA SER A 6 -25.70 -31.68 36.65
C SER A 6 -25.52 -30.45 35.76
N SER A 7 -25.01 -29.36 36.35
CA SER A 7 -24.60 -28.14 35.66
C SER A 7 -23.39 -28.44 34.77
N VAL A 8 -23.59 -28.45 33.45
CA VAL A 8 -22.51 -28.51 32.47
C VAL A 8 -21.92 -27.11 32.35
N MET A 9 -20.78 -26.87 33.02
CA MET A 9 -20.00 -25.65 32.85
C MET A 9 -19.52 -25.52 31.41
N ARG A 10 -19.96 -24.45 30.73
CA ARG A 10 -19.35 -24.00 29.46
C ARG A 10 -17.92 -23.53 29.75
N PRO A 11 -16.91 -24.00 28.99
CA PRO A 11 -15.56 -23.50 29.16
C PRO A 11 -15.50 -22.01 28.74
N PRO A 12 -14.63 -21.22 29.39
CA PRO A 12 -14.52 -19.79 29.13
C PRO A 12 -14.13 -19.52 27.68
N SER A 13 -14.87 -18.61 27.05
CA SER A 13 -14.66 -18.13 25.68
C SER A 13 -13.20 -17.76 25.45
N ALA A 14 -12.55 -18.43 24.50
CA ALA A 14 -11.19 -18.12 24.08
C ALA A 14 -11.05 -16.63 23.77
N LYS A 15 -10.14 -15.96 24.48
CA LYS A 15 -9.72 -14.58 24.21
C LYS A 15 -9.32 -14.50 22.74
N ARG A 16 -10.07 -13.76 21.92
CA ARG A 16 -9.75 -13.47 20.52
C ARG A 16 -8.37 -12.81 20.49
N GLN A 17 -7.34 -13.57 20.13
CA GLN A 17 -6.04 -13.00 19.82
C GLN A 17 -6.23 -11.97 18.68
N PRO A 18 -5.58 -10.80 18.74
CA PRO A 18 -5.61 -9.84 17.65
C PRO A 18 -5.10 -10.54 16.40
N SER A 19 -5.97 -10.69 15.39
CA SER A 19 -5.62 -11.36 14.14
C SER A 19 -4.40 -10.66 13.56
N LYS A 20 -3.27 -11.37 13.44
CA LYS A 20 -2.09 -10.88 12.73
C LYS A 20 -2.56 -10.33 11.39
N SER A 21 -2.35 -9.04 11.13
CA SER A 21 -2.75 -8.40 9.88
C SER A 21 -2.13 -9.19 8.73
N LYS A 22 -2.96 -9.81 7.89
CA LYS A 22 -2.47 -10.63 6.79
C LYS A 22 -1.67 -9.74 5.84
N SER A 23 -0.42 -10.10 5.56
CA SER A 23 0.36 -9.50 4.49
C SER A 23 -0.38 -9.69 3.15
N VAL A 24 -0.32 -8.69 2.29
CA VAL A 24 -0.96 -8.76 0.97
C VAL A 24 0.07 -9.27 -0.04
N LYS A 25 -0.18 -10.43 -0.65
CA LYS A 25 0.66 -10.95 -1.74
C LYS A 25 0.55 -9.99 -2.93
N ARG A 26 1.67 -9.44 -3.39
CA ARG A 26 1.71 -8.42 -4.45
C ARG A 26 2.05 -9.00 -5.82
N PHE A 27 1.69 -8.23 -6.85
CA PHE A 27 2.08 -8.47 -8.22
C PHE A 27 3.58 -8.28 -8.40
N ILE A 28 4.26 -9.31 -8.93
CA ILE A 28 5.66 -9.26 -9.32
C ILE A 28 5.69 -9.39 -10.86
N PRO A 29 6.21 -8.38 -11.58
CA PRO A 29 6.36 -8.46 -13.03
C PRO A 29 7.19 -9.69 -13.44
N GLU A 30 6.90 -10.28 -14.59
CA GLU A 30 7.62 -11.46 -15.10
C GLU A 30 9.13 -11.23 -15.15
N GLU A 31 9.56 -10.07 -15.65
CA GLU A 31 10.96 -9.63 -15.72
C GLU A 31 11.67 -9.69 -14.37
N VAL A 32 10.92 -9.62 -13.26
CA VAL A 32 11.42 -9.48 -11.89
C VAL A 32 11.36 -10.78 -11.09
N LYS A 33 10.58 -11.77 -11.54
CA LYS A 33 10.35 -13.01 -10.78
C LYS A 33 11.64 -13.77 -10.45
N ASN A 34 12.60 -13.77 -11.37
CA ASN A 34 13.85 -14.52 -11.22
C ASN A 34 14.80 -13.94 -10.16
N PHE A 35 14.58 -12.71 -9.71
CA PHE A 35 15.39 -12.08 -8.68
C PHE A 35 14.57 -11.61 -7.47
N VAL A 36 13.33 -12.08 -7.31
CA VAL A 36 12.58 -11.95 -6.06
C VAL A 36 12.33 -13.34 -5.48
N LYS A 37 12.85 -13.58 -4.29
CA LYS A 37 12.65 -14.85 -3.57
C LYS A 37 11.20 -15.04 -3.17
N ALA A 38 10.82 -16.29 -2.88
CA ALA A 38 9.48 -16.63 -2.39
C ALA A 38 9.10 -15.90 -1.09
N ASP A 39 10.09 -15.51 -0.28
CA ASP A 39 9.92 -14.73 0.95
C ASP A 39 9.81 -13.21 0.70
N GLY A 40 9.78 -12.76 -0.57
CA GLY A 40 9.65 -11.36 -0.97
C GLY A 40 10.98 -10.59 -1.03
N LYS A 41 12.12 -11.22 -0.66
CA LYS A 41 13.43 -10.56 -0.72
C LYS A 41 13.90 -10.36 -2.16
N LEU A 42 14.31 -9.13 -2.45
CA LEU A 42 14.97 -8.78 -3.71
C LEU A 42 16.44 -9.22 -3.69
N LEU A 43 16.84 -10.01 -4.67
CA LEU A 43 18.23 -10.26 -5.04
C LEU A 43 18.72 -9.08 -5.87
N THR A 44 19.78 -8.42 -5.42
CA THR A 44 20.34 -7.23 -6.09
C THR A 44 21.83 -7.10 -5.79
N THR A 45 22.52 -6.17 -6.47
CA THR A 45 23.93 -5.86 -6.21
C THR A 45 24.13 -5.21 -4.84
N PRO A 46 25.32 -5.32 -4.21
CA PRO A 46 25.63 -4.64 -2.95
C PRO A 46 25.36 -3.13 -3.02
N GLN A 47 25.75 -2.47 -4.12
CA GLN A 47 25.52 -1.03 -4.33
C GLN A 47 24.02 -0.67 -4.26
N ASN A 48 23.16 -1.48 -4.87
CA ASN A 48 21.72 -1.25 -4.85
C ASN A 48 21.12 -1.51 -3.47
N ARG A 49 21.56 -2.58 -2.80
CA ARG A 49 21.16 -2.86 -1.41
C ARG A 49 21.51 -1.68 -0.50
N ASP A 50 22.75 -1.21 -0.57
CA ASP A 50 23.25 -0.15 0.30
C ASP A 50 22.52 1.18 0.02
N PHE A 51 22.21 1.47 -1.25
CA PHE A 51 21.34 2.59 -1.62
C PHE A 51 19.95 2.49 -0.97
N LEU A 52 19.28 1.33 -1.08
CA LEU A 52 17.95 1.15 -0.53
C LEU A 52 17.95 1.33 1.00
N LEU A 53 18.95 0.75 1.68
CA LEU A 53 19.12 0.90 3.12
C LEU A 53 19.37 2.36 3.51
N LYS A 54 20.28 3.05 2.82
CA LYS A 54 20.63 4.45 3.07
C LYS A 54 19.42 5.38 2.99
N HIS A 55 18.50 5.14 2.04
CA HIS A 55 17.31 5.96 1.84
C HIS A 55 16.06 5.42 2.53
N GLY A 56 16.17 4.38 3.38
CA GLY A 56 15.03 3.79 4.07
C GLY A 56 13.99 3.16 3.14
N LEU A 57 14.39 2.78 1.92
CA LEU A 57 13.53 2.21 0.90
C LEU A 57 13.37 0.71 1.09
N GLU A 58 12.14 0.22 0.93
CA GLU A 58 11.84 -1.20 0.91
C GLU A 58 11.73 -1.70 -0.54
N PRO A 59 12.50 -2.73 -0.93
CA PRO A 59 12.26 -3.45 -2.17
C PRO A 59 11.24 -4.59 -1.99
N ASP A 60 10.87 -4.90 -0.75
CA ASP A 60 10.15 -6.11 -0.37
C ASP A 60 8.66 -6.03 -0.73
N ASN A 61 8.23 -6.88 -1.66
CA ASN A 61 6.86 -6.97 -2.14
C ASN A 61 5.86 -7.63 -1.16
N GLY A 62 6.29 -8.14 0.00
CA GLY A 62 5.47 -8.88 0.96
C GLY A 62 5.20 -8.19 2.29
N ARG A 63 5.91 -7.09 2.62
CA ARG A 63 5.81 -6.45 3.96
C ARG A 63 4.63 -5.52 4.15
N MET A 64 3.98 -5.10 3.07
CA MET A 64 2.78 -4.28 3.19
C MET A 64 1.66 -5.07 3.85
N ILE A 65 1.07 -4.45 4.86
CA ILE A 65 -0.08 -4.98 5.57
C ILE A 65 -1.36 -4.49 4.91
N ARG A 66 -2.40 -5.32 4.97
CA ARG A 66 -3.73 -4.92 4.52
C ARG A 66 -4.17 -3.68 5.30
N PHE A 67 -4.51 -2.63 4.56
CA PHE A 67 -4.95 -1.36 5.14
C PHE A 67 -6.45 -1.40 5.37
N ILE A 68 -6.87 -1.29 6.63
CA ILE A 68 -8.27 -1.37 7.06
C ILE A 68 -8.62 -0.07 7.78
N GLY A 69 -9.49 0.73 7.16
CA GLY A 69 -9.94 2.04 7.69
C GLY A 69 -11.37 2.02 8.23
N GLY A 70 -11.88 0.86 8.66
CA GLY A 70 -13.26 0.70 9.14
C GLY A 70 -14.23 0.21 8.06
N SER A 71 -15.51 0.08 8.45
CA SER A 71 -16.57 -0.48 7.60
C SER A 71 -16.87 0.39 6.39
N GLU A 72 -16.85 1.72 6.53
CA GLU A 72 -17.11 2.63 5.42
C GLU A 72 -16.03 2.57 4.35
N LEU A 73 -14.75 2.61 4.74
CA LEU A 73 -13.66 2.45 3.79
C LEU A 73 -13.68 1.06 3.14
N SER A 74 -14.05 0.02 3.90
CA SER A 74 -14.18 -1.33 3.34
C SER A 74 -15.29 -1.43 2.29
N ARG A 75 -16.44 -0.76 2.51
CA ARG A 75 -17.53 -0.67 1.52
C ARG A 75 -17.09 0.11 0.28
N ALA A 76 -16.51 1.29 0.47
CA ALA A 76 -16.00 2.11 -0.65
C ALA A 76 -14.93 1.36 -1.45
N ALA A 77 -13.99 0.66 -0.79
CA ALA A 77 -13.01 -0.17 -1.50
C ALA A 77 -13.69 -1.31 -2.29
N SER A 78 -14.77 -1.90 -1.78
CA SER A 78 -15.54 -2.94 -2.49
C SER A 78 -16.30 -2.38 -3.71
N ASP A 79 -16.83 -1.16 -3.62
CA ASP A 79 -17.49 -0.46 -4.72
C ASP A 79 -16.51 -0.26 -5.90
N PHE A 80 -15.25 0.07 -5.58
CA PHE A 80 -14.15 0.21 -6.53
C PHE A 80 -13.48 -1.13 -6.91
N SER A 81 -13.93 -2.27 -6.39
CA SER A 81 -13.24 -3.56 -6.53
C SER A 81 -11.74 -3.46 -6.20
N ALA A 82 -11.42 -2.75 -5.11
CA ALA A 82 -10.08 -2.36 -4.72
C ALA A 82 -9.61 -3.08 -3.45
N THR A 83 -8.31 -3.37 -3.39
CA THR A 83 -7.61 -3.78 -2.17
C THR A 83 -6.62 -2.71 -1.76
N LEU A 84 -6.64 -2.34 -0.49
CA LEU A 84 -5.75 -1.34 0.09
C LEU A 84 -4.68 -2.00 0.94
N ALA A 85 -3.46 -1.51 0.79
CA ALA A 85 -2.29 -1.96 1.51
C ALA A 85 -1.43 -0.75 1.90
N TYR A 86 -0.79 -0.81 3.06
CA TYR A 86 0.01 0.29 3.58
C TYR A 86 1.35 -0.22 4.12
N SER A 87 2.40 0.60 3.96
CA SER A 87 3.67 0.45 4.67
C SER A 87 4.09 1.82 5.21
N PRO A 88 4.60 1.89 6.45
CA PRO A 88 5.22 3.11 6.97
C PRO A 88 6.55 3.44 6.29
N ARG A 89 7.07 2.57 5.41
CA ARG A 89 8.26 2.84 4.60
C ARG A 89 7.90 3.15 3.15
N HIS A 90 8.79 3.87 2.48
CA HIS A 90 8.71 4.09 1.04
C HIS A 90 9.09 2.81 0.30
N ILE A 91 8.26 2.41 -0.66
CA ILE A 91 8.46 1.16 -1.41
C ILE A 91 8.78 1.45 -2.86
N VAL A 92 9.78 0.75 -3.41
CA VAL A 92 10.10 0.82 -4.84
C VAL A 92 8.96 0.22 -5.68
N HIS A 93 8.58 0.90 -6.77
CA HIS A 93 7.54 0.40 -7.67
C HIS A 93 7.95 -0.94 -8.32
N PRO A 94 7.08 -1.96 -8.46
CA PRO A 94 7.46 -3.30 -8.93
C PRO A 94 8.08 -3.30 -10.32
N PHE A 95 7.51 -2.54 -11.25
CA PHE A 95 8.09 -2.37 -12.59
C PHE A 95 9.45 -1.67 -12.60
N ASP A 96 9.83 -0.98 -11.53
CA ASP A 96 11.18 -0.41 -11.41
C ASP A 96 12.17 -1.39 -10.78
N LEU A 97 11.73 -2.51 -10.20
CA LEU A 97 12.64 -3.50 -9.59
C LEU A 97 13.61 -4.11 -10.61
N ARG A 98 13.25 -4.14 -11.90
CA ARG A 98 14.14 -4.55 -13.00
C ARG A 98 15.41 -3.73 -13.15
N TYR A 99 15.39 -2.48 -12.68
CA TYR A 99 16.60 -1.64 -12.69
C TYR A 99 17.52 -1.95 -11.51
N PHE A 100 17.09 -2.79 -10.58
CA PHE A 100 17.85 -3.28 -9.44
C PHE A 100 18.24 -4.76 -9.62
N ASP A 101 18.44 -5.19 -10.87
CA ASP A 101 18.87 -6.55 -11.23
C ASP A 101 20.15 -6.97 -10.48
N PRO A 102 20.27 -8.24 -10.04
CA PRO A 102 21.47 -8.76 -9.39
C PRO A 102 22.74 -8.76 -10.27
N ARG A 103 22.61 -8.75 -11.60
CA ARG A 103 23.69 -8.62 -12.58
C ARG A 103 24.03 -7.15 -12.87
N GLY A 104 23.29 -6.21 -12.30
CA GLY A 104 23.39 -4.79 -12.58
C GLY A 104 22.55 -4.36 -13.78
N HIS A 105 22.22 -3.07 -13.83
CA HIS A 105 21.45 -2.48 -14.92
C HIS A 105 22.04 -1.11 -15.28
N PRO A 106 22.23 -0.76 -16.56
CA PRO A 106 22.85 0.51 -16.97
C PRO A 106 22.06 1.74 -16.47
N LEU A 107 20.73 1.64 -16.42
CA LEU A 107 19.84 2.68 -15.87
C LEU A 107 19.68 2.69 -14.34
N ALA A 108 20.37 1.81 -13.60
CA ALA A 108 20.28 1.79 -12.13
C ALA A 108 20.68 3.13 -11.49
N PRO A 109 21.76 3.83 -11.91
CA PRO A 109 22.13 5.12 -11.33
C PRO A 109 21.04 6.19 -11.48
N MET A 110 20.43 6.28 -12.67
CA MET A 110 19.32 7.19 -12.94
C MET A 110 18.12 6.89 -12.03
N LYS A 111 17.78 5.60 -11.86
CA LYS A 111 16.65 5.19 -11.01
C LYS A 111 16.92 5.47 -9.54
N ARG A 112 18.16 5.24 -9.07
CA ARG A 112 18.58 5.62 -7.71
C ARG A 112 18.46 7.12 -7.48
N ALA A 113 18.95 7.95 -8.40
CA ALA A 113 18.82 9.41 -8.30
C ALA A 113 17.34 9.85 -8.21
N LYS A 114 16.48 9.27 -9.06
CA LYS A 114 15.03 9.53 -9.03
C LYS A 114 14.40 9.16 -7.69
N TYR A 115 14.69 7.96 -7.16
CA TYR A 115 14.13 7.52 -5.89
C TYR A 115 14.66 8.33 -4.71
N ALA A 116 15.95 8.69 -4.72
CA ALA A 116 16.52 9.58 -3.71
C ALA A 116 15.77 10.92 -3.68
N GLN A 117 15.63 11.58 -4.83
CA GLN A 117 14.88 12.84 -4.94
C GLN A 117 13.43 12.68 -4.44
N LYS A 118 12.76 11.60 -4.87
CA LYS A 118 11.38 11.34 -4.48
C LYS A 118 11.20 11.17 -2.97
N THR A 119 12.11 10.47 -2.29
CA THR A 119 12.07 10.29 -0.82
C THR A 119 12.17 11.61 -0.08
N TRP A 120 12.92 12.58 -0.60
CA TRP A 120 13.03 13.92 -0.01
C TRP A 120 11.79 14.78 -0.27
N GLN A 121 11.20 14.68 -1.47
CA GLN A 121 10.12 15.57 -1.89
C GLN A 121 8.72 15.10 -1.47
N GLU A 122 8.51 13.78 -1.34
CA GLU A 122 7.19 13.19 -1.16
C GLU A 122 7.15 12.33 0.11
N PRO A 123 6.64 12.87 1.23
CA PRO A 123 6.41 12.10 2.46
C PRO A 123 5.48 10.90 2.25
N MET A 124 4.42 11.08 1.46
CA MET A 124 3.42 10.05 1.19
C MET A 124 3.41 9.62 -0.28
N TRP A 125 3.63 8.33 -0.53
CA TRP A 125 3.60 7.73 -1.86
C TRP A 125 2.29 6.99 -2.09
N ILE A 126 1.57 7.33 -3.14
CA ILE A 126 0.34 6.61 -3.54
C ILE A 126 0.61 5.85 -4.83
N MET A 127 0.56 4.52 -4.74
CA MET A 127 0.70 3.63 -5.88
C MET A 127 -0.64 2.98 -6.20
N ILE A 128 -1.01 2.98 -7.48
CA ILE A 128 -2.23 2.31 -7.95
C ILE A 128 -1.86 1.39 -9.09
N THR A 129 -2.20 0.11 -8.92
CA THR A 129 -2.04 -0.94 -9.93
C THR A 129 -3.39 -1.51 -10.30
N SER A 130 -3.55 -1.94 -11.55
CA SER A 130 -4.76 -2.60 -12.02
C SER A 130 -4.42 -4.00 -12.51
N VAL A 131 -5.29 -4.97 -12.21
CA VAL A 131 -5.21 -6.33 -12.74
C VAL A 131 -6.09 -6.44 -13.98
N GLY A 132 -5.74 -7.34 -14.91
CA GLY A 132 -6.54 -7.66 -16.10
C GLY A 132 -6.14 -6.95 -17.39
N SER A 133 -6.68 -7.46 -18.51
CA SER A 133 -6.47 -6.96 -19.87
C SER A 133 -7.49 -5.87 -20.19
N MET A 134 -7.09 -4.61 -20.03
CA MET A 134 -7.89 -3.44 -20.43
C MET A 134 -7.00 -2.40 -21.11
N SER A 135 -7.62 -1.53 -21.91
CA SER A 135 -6.98 -0.35 -22.50
C SER A 135 -6.11 0.39 -21.49
N ALA A 136 -4.88 0.70 -21.90
CA ALA A 136 -3.92 1.48 -21.11
C ALA A 136 -4.48 2.87 -20.74
N VAL A 137 -5.36 3.43 -21.57
CA VAL A 137 -6.00 4.73 -21.34
C VAL A 137 -6.88 4.68 -20.10
N VAL A 138 -7.81 3.72 -20.02
CA VAL A 138 -8.74 3.62 -18.88
C VAL A 138 -7.98 3.36 -17.58
N ARG A 139 -6.96 2.47 -17.59
CA ARG A 139 -6.10 2.25 -16.41
C ARG A 139 -5.40 3.54 -15.95
N THR A 140 -4.88 4.31 -16.91
CA THR A 140 -4.18 5.56 -16.63
C THR A 140 -5.12 6.63 -16.08
N LEU A 141 -6.31 6.78 -16.66
CA LEU A 141 -7.31 7.75 -16.22
C LEU A 141 -7.83 7.41 -14.82
N THR A 142 -8.23 6.16 -14.57
CA THR A 142 -8.70 5.70 -13.25
C THR A 142 -7.63 5.90 -12.19
N ARG A 143 -6.36 5.55 -12.49
CA ARG A 143 -5.23 5.81 -11.58
C ARG A 143 -5.09 7.31 -11.29
N ARG A 144 -4.99 8.15 -12.32
CA ARG A 144 -4.79 9.59 -12.14
C ARG A 144 -5.91 10.21 -11.31
N ARG A 145 -7.16 9.84 -11.60
CA ARG A 145 -8.34 10.33 -10.90
C ARG A 145 -8.30 9.94 -9.42
N LEU A 146 -8.09 8.66 -9.11
CA LEU A 146 -8.02 8.19 -7.72
C LEU A 146 -6.86 8.82 -6.95
N THR A 147 -5.65 8.83 -7.53
CA THR A 147 -4.48 9.45 -6.89
C THR A 147 -4.73 10.93 -6.59
N ARG A 148 -5.29 11.67 -7.55
CA ARG A 148 -5.63 13.09 -7.39
C ARG A 148 -6.57 13.31 -6.20
N HIS A 149 -7.69 12.61 -6.13
CA HIS A 149 -8.67 12.84 -5.05
C HIS A 149 -8.18 12.42 -3.66
N VAL A 150 -7.30 11.41 -3.56
CA VAL A 150 -6.67 11.10 -2.28
C VAL A 150 -5.74 12.24 -1.86
N TYR A 151 -4.91 12.77 -2.76
CA TYR A 151 -4.05 13.93 -2.43
C TYR A 151 -4.86 15.20 -2.13
N GLU A 152 -5.92 15.50 -2.89
CA GLU A 152 -6.80 16.65 -2.60
C GLU A 152 -7.46 16.53 -1.22
N ALA A 153 -7.91 15.34 -0.84
CA ALA A 153 -8.45 15.10 0.49
C ALA A 153 -7.38 15.26 1.58
N LEU A 154 -6.18 14.71 1.37
CA LEU A 154 -5.04 14.91 2.28
C LEU A 154 -4.70 16.40 2.42
N HIS A 155 -4.66 17.17 1.31
CA HIS A 155 -4.39 18.61 1.33
C HIS A 155 -5.44 19.38 2.13
N THR A 156 -6.72 19.02 1.99
CA THR A 156 -7.81 19.60 2.80
C THR A 156 -7.60 19.33 4.30
N LEU A 157 -6.99 18.19 4.67
CA LEU A 157 -6.61 17.85 6.05
C LEU A 157 -5.28 18.47 6.49
N GLY A 158 -4.71 19.38 5.70
CA GLY A 158 -3.46 20.08 6.00
C GLY A 158 -2.20 19.35 5.57
N TYR A 159 -2.28 18.31 4.73
CA TYR A 159 -1.08 17.69 4.16
C TYR A 159 -0.37 18.71 3.26
N ARG A 160 0.89 19.01 3.58
CA ARG A 160 1.77 19.80 2.73
C ARG A 160 3.14 19.11 2.72
N PRO A 161 3.62 18.64 1.56
CA PRO A 161 4.95 18.02 1.47
C PRO A 161 6.02 18.93 2.07
N GLY A 162 6.82 18.42 3.01
CA GLY A 162 7.87 19.19 3.69
C GLY A 162 7.40 20.14 4.80
N SER A 163 6.10 20.24 5.06
CA SER A 163 5.54 20.99 6.20
C SER A 163 5.39 20.08 7.41
N GLN A 164 5.77 20.57 8.58
CA GLN A 164 5.44 19.92 9.86
C GLN A 164 4.07 20.36 10.40
N ASP A 165 3.47 21.40 9.81
CA ASP A 165 2.19 21.95 10.22
C ASP A 165 1.02 21.22 9.58
N GLY A 166 -0.03 20.96 10.36
CA GLY A 166 -1.30 20.36 9.92
C GLY A 166 -1.53 18.94 10.44
N VAL A 167 -2.80 18.53 10.51
CA VAL A 167 -3.21 17.21 11.04
C VAL A 167 -2.64 16.04 10.22
N ALA A 168 -2.44 16.25 8.92
CA ALA A 168 -1.90 15.24 8.01
C ALA A 168 -0.39 15.36 7.76
N SER A 169 0.36 16.23 8.44
CA SER A 169 1.83 16.34 8.29
C SER A 169 2.56 15.05 8.72
N ILE A 170 1.94 14.28 9.62
CA ILE A 170 2.41 12.96 10.08
C ILE A 170 2.28 11.85 9.03
N VAL A 171 1.55 12.09 7.94
CA VAL A 171 1.26 11.03 6.96
C VAL A 171 2.53 10.76 6.15
N TRP A 172 3.06 9.54 6.32
CA TRP A 172 4.32 9.11 5.74
C TRP A 172 4.22 7.70 5.17
N GLY A 173 5.09 7.35 4.22
CA GLY A 173 5.24 5.99 3.73
C GLY A 173 4.52 5.76 2.41
N THR A 174 4.00 4.55 2.20
CA THR A 174 3.39 4.15 0.92
C THR A 174 2.00 3.56 1.13
N LEU A 175 0.99 4.14 0.46
CA LEU A 175 -0.31 3.52 0.22
C LEU A 175 -0.29 2.83 -1.14
N TRP A 176 -0.79 1.61 -1.17
CA TRP A 176 -1.00 0.86 -2.39
C TRP A 176 -2.46 0.52 -2.58
N ILE A 177 -2.96 0.75 -3.79
CA ILE A 177 -4.32 0.45 -4.21
C ILE A 177 -4.26 -0.51 -5.39
N THR A 178 -4.73 -1.73 -5.20
CA THR A 178 -4.87 -2.72 -6.27
C THR A 178 -6.32 -2.74 -6.74
N ILE A 179 -6.56 -2.33 -7.98
CA ILE A 179 -7.88 -2.37 -8.62
C ILE A 179 -8.02 -3.69 -9.38
N HIS A 180 -8.98 -4.51 -8.99
CA HIS A 180 -9.24 -5.82 -9.60
C HIS A 180 -10.23 -5.74 -10.76
N ASP A 181 -11.13 -4.76 -10.72
CA ASP A 181 -12.07 -4.46 -11.81
C ASP A 181 -11.99 -2.96 -12.17
N PRO A 182 -11.15 -2.60 -13.14
CA PRO A 182 -10.98 -1.21 -13.53
C PRO A 182 -12.18 -0.59 -14.24
N VAL A 183 -13.04 -1.41 -14.88
CA VAL A 183 -14.26 -0.93 -15.56
C VAL A 183 -15.25 -0.47 -14.52
N LYS A 184 -15.51 -1.31 -13.51
CA LYS A 184 -16.34 -0.94 -12.37
C LYS A 184 -15.76 0.27 -11.63
N ALA A 185 -14.45 0.29 -11.38
CA ALA A 185 -13.80 1.42 -10.70
C ALA A 185 -13.94 2.75 -11.45
N ALA A 186 -13.95 2.73 -12.79
CA ALA A 186 -14.10 3.93 -13.61
C ALA A 186 -15.48 4.59 -13.47
N THR A 187 -16.53 3.80 -13.24
CA THR A 187 -17.92 4.30 -13.11
C THR A 187 -18.24 4.89 -11.74
N GLN A 188 -17.42 4.62 -10.72
CA GLN A 188 -17.64 5.13 -9.36
C GLN A 188 -17.22 6.59 -9.22
N SER A 189 -17.73 7.31 -8.21
CA SER A 189 -17.27 8.66 -7.85
C SER A 189 -16.06 8.59 -6.88
N PRO A 190 -14.89 9.16 -7.23
CA PRO A 190 -13.65 9.03 -6.47
C PRO A 190 -13.58 9.92 -5.22
N GLU A 191 -14.42 10.95 -5.10
CA GLU A 191 -14.33 11.98 -4.05
C GLU A 191 -14.57 11.37 -2.67
N ARG A 192 -15.65 10.58 -2.52
CA ARG A 192 -15.96 9.88 -1.27
C ARG A 192 -14.84 8.91 -0.90
N PHE A 193 -14.33 8.16 -1.87
CA PHE A 193 -13.26 7.21 -1.65
C PHE A 193 -11.97 7.91 -1.21
N GLY A 194 -11.58 9.00 -1.87
CA GLY A 194 -10.41 9.81 -1.54
C GLY A 194 -10.44 10.34 -0.10
N ARG A 195 -11.58 10.90 0.32
CA ARG A 195 -11.78 11.37 1.71
C ARG A 195 -11.62 10.26 2.74
N LEU A 196 -12.32 9.13 2.53
CA LEU A 196 -12.25 7.99 3.45
C LEU A 196 -10.84 7.42 3.57
N VAL A 197 -10.09 7.37 2.47
CA VAL A 197 -8.68 6.93 2.47
C VAL A 197 -7.81 7.92 3.26
N ALA A 198 -7.95 9.23 3.01
CA ALA A 198 -7.17 10.26 3.69
C ALA A 198 -7.41 10.26 5.21
N ASP A 199 -8.68 10.22 5.63
CA ASP A 199 -9.04 10.14 7.05
C ASP A 199 -8.49 8.90 7.73
N ALA A 200 -8.56 7.75 7.03
CA ALA A 200 -8.01 6.51 7.54
C ALA A 200 -6.48 6.58 7.67
N LEU A 201 -5.79 7.19 6.70
CA LEU A 201 -4.32 7.34 6.74
C LEU A 201 -3.89 8.21 7.92
N VAL A 202 -4.54 9.35 8.13
CA VAL A 202 -4.27 10.22 9.28
C VAL A 202 -4.47 9.45 10.59
N LYS A 203 -5.61 8.76 10.74
CA LYS A 203 -5.89 7.94 11.94
C LYS A 203 -4.86 6.83 12.13
N TYR A 204 -4.37 6.24 11.05
CA TYR A 204 -3.38 5.17 11.09
C TYR A 204 -2.00 5.67 11.50
N CYS A 205 -1.56 6.82 10.97
CA CYS A 205 -0.24 7.40 11.27
C CYS A 205 -0.17 8.08 12.65
N ARG A 206 -1.32 8.36 13.28
CA ARG A 206 -1.38 8.87 14.67
C ARG A 206 -1.14 7.80 15.75
N ARG A 207 -1.29 6.53 15.40
CA ARG A 207 -1.17 5.40 16.33
C ARG A 207 0.25 4.91 16.41
#